data_AF-A0A7C5I5Y5-F1
#
_entry.id   AF-A0A7C5I5Y5-F1
#
_cell.length_a   1.000
_cell.length_b   1.000
_cell.length_c   1.000
_cell.angle_alpha   90.00
_cell.angle_beta   90.00
_cell.angle_gamma   90.00
#
_symmetry.space_group_name_H-M   'P 1'
#
loop_
_entity.id
_entity.type
_entity.pdbx_description
1 polymer ?
#
loop_
_entity_poly.entity_id
_entity_poly.type
_entity_poly.pdbx_seq_one_letter_code
_entity_poly.pdbx_strand_id
1 'polypeptide(L)' 'MVLTKDDIEKFSGEWILLFEDKIIDHSYNLEDILKTAENYPEDEVIIAKAISPMQKFLDR' A
#
# COMPACT_ATOMS: atom_id res chain seq x y z
N MET A 1 15.02 -0.70 -4.81
CA MET A 1 14.21 -0.37 -5.99
C MET A 1 13.28 0.73 -5.51
N VAL A 2 13.51 1.96 -5.94
CA VAL A 2 12.85 3.14 -5.37
C VAL A 2 11.39 3.12 -5.84
N LEU A 3 10.45 3.16 -4.90
CA LEU A 3 9.03 3.36 -5.17
C LEU A 3 8.87 4.62 -6.04
N THR A 4 8.52 4.43 -7.31
CA THR A 4 8.32 5.56 -8.22
C THR A 4 6.90 6.08 -8.05
N LYS A 5 6.69 7.37 -8.34
CA LYS A 5 5.36 8.00 -8.29
C LYS A 5 4.36 7.27 -9.20
N ASP A 6 4.83 6.69 -10.30
CA ASP A 6 4.04 5.83 -11.18
C ASP A 6 3.48 4.58 -10.50
N ASP A 7 4.20 3.98 -9.55
CA ASP A 7 3.69 2.83 -8.78
C ASP A 7 2.55 3.28 -7.85
N ILE A 8 2.70 4.45 -7.23
CA ILE A 8 1.68 5.04 -6.35
C ILE A 8 0.42 5.41 -7.14
N GLU A 9 0.57 5.90 -8.38
CA GLU A 9 -0.56 6.17 -9.27
C GLU A 9 -1.24 4.88 -9.77
N LYS A 10 -0.47 3.81 -10.02
CA LYS A 10 -1.03 2.49 -10.39
C LYS A 10 -1.86 1.86 -9.27
N PHE A 11 -1.41 1.98 -8.03
CA PHE A 11 -2.11 1.42 -6.85
C PHE A 11 -3.08 2.42 -6.21
N SER A 12 -3.44 3.49 -6.92
CA SER A 12 -4.30 4.56 -6.41
C SER A 12 -5.64 4.03 -5.90
N GLY A 13 -5.85 4.11 -4.58
CA GLY A 13 -7.06 3.64 -3.89
C GLY A 13 -6.93 2.25 -3.30
N GLU A 14 -5.83 1.55 -3.58
CA GLU A 14 -5.48 0.24 -3.02
C GLU A 14 -4.70 0.39 -1.70
N TRP A 15 -4.79 -0.65 -0.89
CA TRP A 15 -3.91 -0.90 0.23
C TRP A 15 -2.65 -1.57 -0.29
N ILE A 16 -1.49 -1.08 0.12
CA ILE A 16 -0.18 -1.62 -0.19
C ILE A 16 0.44 -2.17 1.09
N LEU A 17 1.03 -3.35 0.98
CA LEU A 17 1.83 -3.99 2.01
C LEU A 17 3.30 -3.79 1.67
N LEU A 18 4.01 -3.10 2.55
CA LEU A 18 5.42 -2.83 2.45
C LEU A 18 6.16 -3.73 3.43
N PHE A 19 7.20 -4.41 2.95
CA PHE A 19 8.10 -5.21 3.76
C PHE A 19 9.52 -4.91 3.31
N GLU A 20 10.41 -4.61 4.26
CA GLU A 20 11.81 -4.22 3.97
C GLU A 20 11.93 -3.13 2.88
N ASP A 21 11.10 -2.08 2.97
CA ASP A 21 11.07 -0.95 2.01
C ASP A 21 10.63 -1.34 0.58
N LYS A 22 10.00 -2.51 0.41
CA LYS A 22 9.45 -3.00 -0.87
C LYS A 22 7.96 -3.29 -0.76
N ILE A 23 7.20 -2.95 -1.79
CA ILE A 23 5.81 -3.43 -1.90
C ILE A 23 5.88 -4.93 -2.20
N ILE A 24 5.39 -5.73 -1.27
CA ILE A 24 5.23 -7.18 -1.43
C ILE A 24 3.83 -7.56 -1.88
N ASP A 25 2.83 -6.72 -1.57
CA ASP A 25 1.44 -6.99 -1.91
C ASP A 25 0.64 -5.69 -2.07
N HIS A 26 -0.41 -5.71 -2.88
CA HIS A 26 -1.36 -4.60 -3.00
C HIS A 26 -2.77 -5.14 -3.29
N SER A 27 -3.79 -4.52 -2.70
CA SER A 27 -5.19 -4.92 -2.92
C SER A 27 -6.15 -3.80 -2.57
N TYR A 28 -7.28 -3.73 -3.26
CA TYR A 28 -8.38 -2.83 -2.90
C TYR A 28 -9.02 -3.18 -1.54
N ASN A 29 -8.91 -4.43 -1.10
CA ASN A 29 -9.50 -4.92 0.14
C ASN A 29 -8.45 -4.97 1.26
N LEU A 30 -8.75 -4.29 2.37
CA LEU A 30 -7.92 -4.31 3.57
C LEU A 30 -7.78 -5.75 4.13
N GLU A 31 -8.83 -6.55 4.08
CA GLU A 31 -8.82 -7.93 4.59
C GLU A 31 -7.82 -8.83 3.86
N ASP A 32 -7.67 -8.67 2.53
CA ASP A 32 -6.66 -9.39 1.76
C ASP A 32 -5.25 -9.00 2.21
N ILE A 33 -4.99 -7.70 2.34
CA ILE A 33 -3.68 -7.18 2.78
C ILE A 33 -3.37 -7.61 4.23
N LEU A 34 -4.37 -7.65 5.10
CA LEU A 34 -4.20 -8.12 6.47
C LEU A 34 -3.86 -9.61 6.51
N LYS A 35 -4.54 -10.46 5.73
CA LYS A 35 -4.20 -11.89 5.63
C LYS A 35 -2.78 -12.09 5.10
N THR A 36 -2.38 -11.28 4.12
CA THR A 36 -1.00 -11.33 3.63
C THR A 36 -0.04 -10.89 4.73
N ALA A 37 -0.33 -9.79 5.44
CA ALA A 37 0.48 -9.29 6.54
C ALA A 37 0.63 -10.27 7.70
N GLU A 38 -0.39 -11.10 8.00
CA GLU A 38 -0.30 -12.17 9.01
C GLU A 38 0.79 -13.22 8.70
N ASN A 39 1.22 -13.34 7.45
CA ASN A 39 2.32 -14.23 7.07
C ASN A 39 3.71 -13.63 7.32
N TYR A 40 3.78 -12.36 7.74
CA TYR A 40 5.01 -11.62 7.97
C TYR A 40 5.06 -11.10 9.41
N PRO A 41 6.26 -10.83 9.96
CA PRO A 41 6.38 -10.23 11.27
C PRO A 41 5.84 -8.80 11.27
N GLU A 42 4.89 -8.50 12.16
CA GLU A 42 4.24 -7.19 12.33
C GLU A 42 5.23 -6.03 12.55
N ASP A 43 6.40 -6.33 13.10
CA ASP A 43 7.47 -5.36 13.37
C ASP A 43 8.18 -4.88 12.08
N GLU A 44 8.08 -5.65 10.99
CA GLU A 44 8.77 -5.37 9.73
C GLU A 44 7.82 -5.06 8.56
N VAL A 45 6.51 -5.28 8.72
CA VAL A 45 5.50 -4.92 7.72
C VAL A 45 4.84 -3.57 7.99
N ILE A 46 4.61 -2.82 6.93
CA ILE A 46 3.91 -1.54 6.96
C ILE A 46 2.73 -1.63 5.99
N ILE A 47 1.53 -1.44 6.50
CA ILE A 47 0.33 -1.33 5.67
C ILE A 47 0.06 0.16 5.45
N ALA A 48 0.05 0.58 4.19
CA ALA A 48 -0.30 1.94 3.80
C ALA A 48 -1.41 1.90 2.76
N LYS A 49 -2.29 2.91 2.77
CA LYS A 49 -3.20 3.12 1.64
C LYS A 49 -2.50 3.99 0.61
N ALA A 50 -2.42 3.53 -0.63
CA ALA A 50 -1.93 4.33 -1.73
C ALA A 50 -3.00 5.39 -2.07
N ILE A 51 -2.81 6.60 -1.54
CA ILE A 51 -3.71 7.72 -1.78
C ILE A 51 -3.11 8.55 -2.92
N SER A 52 -3.75 8.54 -4.08
CA SER A 52 -3.35 9.44 -5.15
C SER A 52 -3.45 10.89 -4.69
N PRO A 53 -2.52 11.76 -5.13
CA PRO A 53 -2.61 13.19 -4.87
C PRO A 53 -3.95 13.77 -5.35
N MET A 54 -4.56 13.19 -6.39
CA MET A 54 -5.87 13.58 -6.90
C MET A 54 -7.02 13.33 -5.91
N GLN A 55 -6.93 12.32 -5.05
CA GLN A 55 -7.92 12.05 -4.00
C GLN A 55 -7.83 13.08 -2.86
N LYS A 56 -6.62 13.57 -2.58
CA LYS A 56 -6.37 14.58 -1.53
C LYS A 56 -6.98 15.95 -1.88
N PHE A 57 -7.29 16.20 -3.15
CA PHE A 57 -8.00 17.40 -3.59
C PHE A 57 -9.53 17.28 -3.54
N LEU A 58 -10.10 16.07 -3.37
CA LEU A 58 -11.55 15.86 -3.33
C LEU A 58 -12.13 15.94 -1.91
N ASP A 59 -11.29 15.88 -0.87
CA ASP A 59 -11.68 15.99 0.54
C ASP A 59 -11.65 17.43 1.08
N ARG A 60 -11.64 18.45 0.20
CA ARG A 60 -11.42 19.86 0.58
C ARG A 60 -12.59 20.77 0.20
#